data_AF-A0A3B4WR69-F1
#
_entry.id   AF-A0A3B4WR69-F1
#
_cell.length_a   1.000
_cell.length_b   1.000
_cell.length_c   1.000
_cell.angle_alpha   90.00
_cell.angle_beta   90.00
_cell.angle_gamma   90.00
#
_symmetry.space_group_name_H-M   'P 1'
#
loop_
_entity.id
_entity.type
_entity.pdbx_description
1 polymer ?
#
loop_
_entity_poly.entity_id
_entity_poly.type
_entity_poly.pdbx_seq_one_letter_code
_entity_poly.pdbx_strand_id
1 'polypeptide(L)'
;ELEEIQDYQQVWYLGKEASKTRYSNVTETQDMECFNSGYDTEEGFYKIISDHLAYRFEILAVIGTGYSGQVLKCIDHKTMELVAIKVIRSKDSVHQVGKAEVRNLEALRELDKTNTANIVHMKENFYFRNHLCITFELFEKDLYKALRDSSRRGLSEKEVRKYATDVLKCLQLLKKRRMIHGDLKPLNILLNKTVDVVKTLIFPTSPSTDQPLIHTLYYVSPEMLLGKRCSPAIDMWSLGCVLAELHLGRCLFRGCNYKDQFSCIMKKVVMLIGVPAGKKKMPGKESKACSPGRIRSAPLQ
;
A
#
# COMPACT_ATOMS: atom_id res chain seq x y z
N GLU A 1 30.95 -2.59 -3.68
CA GLU A 1 30.60 -3.84 -4.36
C GLU A 1 31.62 -4.95 -4.12
N LEU A 2 32.91 -4.77 -4.42
CA LEU A 2 33.92 -5.83 -4.20
C LEU A 2 34.02 -6.33 -2.74
N GLU A 3 33.75 -5.46 -1.77
CA GLU A 3 33.62 -5.84 -0.35
C GLU A 3 32.23 -6.40 -0.05
N GLU A 4 31.15 -5.68 -0.40
CA GLU A 4 29.75 -6.09 -0.20
C GLU A 4 29.44 -7.50 -0.75
N ILE A 5 30.02 -7.88 -1.90
CA ILE A 5 29.79 -9.19 -2.51
C ILE A 5 30.33 -10.35 -1.66
N GLN A 6 31.32 -10.12 -0.80
CA GLN A 6 31.88 -11.14 0.08
C GLN A 6 30.87 -11.61 1.14
N ASP A 7 29.86 -10.78 1.45
CA ASP A 7 28.78 -11.14 2.37
C ASP A 7 27.76 -12.13 1.75
N TYR A 8 27.85 -12.38 0.44
CA TYR A 8 26.92 -13.23 -0.31
C TYR A 8 27.54 -14.56 -0.68
N GLN A 9 27.04 -15.65 -0.07
CA GLN A 9 27.47 -17.02 -0.39
C GLN A 9 27.14 -17.45 -1.82
N GLN A 10 26.10 -16.86 -2.42
CA GLN A 10 25.64 -17.17 -3.76
C GLN A 10 25.38 -15.88 -4.53
N VAL A 11 25.93 -15.84 -5.75
CA VAL A 11 25.79 -14.72 -6.68
C VAL A 11 25.11 -15.25 -7.93
N TRP A 12 23.98 -14.66 -8.29
CA TRP A 12 23.18 -15.04 -9.46
C TRP A 12 23.21 -13.96 -10.54
N TYR A 13 23.29 -12.68 -10.16
CA TYR A 13 23.29 -11.56 -11.10
C TYR A 13 24.15 -10.39 -10.60
N LEU A 14 24.98 -9.84 -11.48
CA LEU A 14 25.96 -8.77 -11.17
C LEU A 14 25.57 -7.38 -11.71
N GLY A 15 24.66 -7.30 -12.69
CA GLY A 15 24.32 -6.03 -13.35
C GLY A 15 25.50 -5.38 -14.09
N LYS A 16 26.30 -6.16 -14.84
CA LYS A 16 27.53 -5.67 -15.50
C LYS A 16 27.31 -4.52 -16.49
N GLU A 17 26.12 -4.46 -17.10
CA GLU A 17 25.75 -3.45 -18.08
C GLU A 17 25.12 -2.19 -17.44
N ALA A 18 24.88 -2.22 -16.12
CA ALA A 18 24.26 -1.11 -15.42
C ALA A 18 25.25 0.05 -15.18
N SER A 19 24.76 1.29 -15.31
CA SER A 19 25.49 2.50 -14.89
C SER A 19 25.46 2.64 -13.37
N LYS A 20 26.25 1.84 -12.67
CA LYS A 20 26.27 1.74 -11.20
C LYS A 20 26.66 3.05 -10.52
N THR A 21 26.06 3.33 -9.36
CA THR A 21 26.47 4.44 -8.48
C THR A 21 27.94 4.27 -8.11
N ARG A 22 28.80 5.18 -8.57
CA ARG A 22 30.21 5.20 -8.17
C ARG A 22 30.38 6.09 -6.94
N TYR A 23 31.05 5.57 -5.93
CA TYR A 23 31.47 6.31 -4.74
C TYR A 23 32.44 7.46 -5.09
N SER A 24 33.10 7.43 -6.24
CA SER A 24 34.33 8.18 -6.53
C SER A 24 34.19 9.53 -7.26
N ASN A 25 32.98 10.06 -7.48
CA ASN A 25 32.81 11.38 -8.12
C ASN A 25 32.32 12.47 -7.15
N VAL A 26 32.49 12.27 -5.84
CA VAL A 26 32.44 13.37 -4.88
C VAL A 26 33.82 14.05 -4.92
N THR A 27 34.07 14.84 -5.97
CA THR A 27 35.10 15.86 -5.91
C THR A 27 34.78 16.79 -4.75
N GLU A 28 35.79 17.17 -3.97
CA GLU A 28 35.77 18.02 -2.77
C GLU A 28 35.20 19.44 -2.97
N THR A 29 34.35 19.65 -3.96
CA THR A 29 33.70 20.91 -4.28
C THR A 29 32.20 20.77 -4.14
N GLN A 30 31.70 21.31 -3.02
CA GLN A 30 30.31 21.69 -2.72
C GLN A 30 29.36 20.58 -2.23
N ASP A 31 29.23 20.49 -0.90
CA ASP A 31 27.96 20.43 -0.13
C ASP A 31 26.77 19.61 -0.68
N MET A 32 27.00 18.43 -1.28
CA MET A 32 25.93 17.44 -1.43
C MET A 32 25.98 16.46 -0.26
N GLU A 33 25.03 16.56 0.66
CA GLU A 33 24.81 15.52 1.68
C GLU A 33 24.66 14.16 0.98
N CYS A 34 25.62 13.27 1.23
CA CYS A 34 25.62 11.92 0.70
C CYS A 34 24.83 11.02 1.67
N PHE A 35 23.60 10.67 1.29
CA PHE A 35 22.75 9.76 2.07
C PHE A 35 23.06 8.31 1.70
N ASN A 36 23.33 7.48 2.71
CA ASN A 36 23.65 6.05 2.54
C ASN A 36 24.72 5.81 1.46
N SER A 37 25.86 6.49 1.58
CA SER A 37 26.98 6.38 0.61
C SER A 37 26.58 6.70 -0.85
N GLY A 38 25.55 7.54 -1.03
CA GLY A 38 25.05 7.95 -2.32
C GLY A 38 23.93 7.06 -2.88
N TYR A 39 23.56 5.97 -2.22
CA TYR A 39 22.47 5.09 -2.65
C TYR A 39 21.09 5.67 -2.40
N ASP A 40 20.95 6.66 -1.51
CA ASP A 40 19.63 7.16 -1.10
C ASP A 40 19.37 8.59 -1.58
N THR A 41 18.11 8.91 -1.80
CA THR A 41 17.63 10.31 -1.87
C THR A 41 17.54 10.93 -0.48
N GLU A 42 17.41 12.24 -0.39
CA GLU A 42 17.20 12.96 0.90
C GLU A 42 15.97 12.44 1.67
N GLU A 43 14.94 12.01 0.94
CA GLU A 43 13.74 11.46 1.54
C GLU A 43 13.92 10.02 2.04
N GLY A 44 15.06 9.37 1.76
CA GLY A 44 15.42 8.01 2.15
C GLY A 44 14.98 6.93 1.16
N PHE A 45 14.64 7.29 -0.08
CA PHE A 45 14.33 6.29 -1.11
C PHE A 45 15.63 5.71 -1.70
N TYR A 46 15.64 4.40 -1.96
CA TYR A 46 16.73 3.77 -2.69
C TYR A 46 16.75 4.31 -4.13
N LYS A 47 17.89 4.81 -4.60
CA LYS A 47 18.04 5.30 -5.97
C LYS A 47 18.00 4.13 -6.94
N ILE A 48 16.91 4.04 -7.69
CA ILE A 48 16.70 2.96 -8.65
C ILE A 48 17.55 3.20 -9.88
N ILE A 49 18.55 2.35 -10.04
CA ILE A 49 19.35 2.18 -11.26
C ILE A 49 19.02 0.77 -11.76
N SER A 50 18.90 0.57 -13.08
CA SER A 50 18.63 -0.73 -13.71
C SER A 50 19.80 -1.72 -13.51
N ASP A 51 20.01 -2.12 -12.26
CA ASP A 51 21.11 -2.89 -11.71
C ASP A 51 20.55 -4.10 -10.93
N HIS A 52 21.29 -4.61 -9.95
CA HIS A 52 20.87 -5.72 -9.11
C HIS A 52 20.38 -5.29 -7.71
N LEU A 53 19.61 -6.17 -7.07
CA LEU A 53 19.44 -6.25 -5.63
C LEU A 53 20.01 -7.56 -5.13
N ALA A 54 20.79 -7.50 -4.04
CA ALA A 54 21.29 -8.68 -3.32
C ALA A 54 21.96 -9.73 -4.22
N TYR A 55 22.67 -9.28 -5.27
CA TYR A 55 23.32 -10.11 -6.28
C TYR A 55 22.44 -11.21 -6.89
N ARG A 56 21.11 -11.00 -6.92
CA ARG A 56 20.11 -12.00 -7.34
C ARG A 56 19.03 -11.43 -8.24
N PHE A 57 18.50 -10.28 -7.88
CA PHE A 57 17.34 -9.73 -8.57
C PHE A 57 17.78 -8.65 -9.54
N GLU A 58 17.44 -8.79 -10.82
CA GLU A 58 17.65 -7.75 -11.83
C GLU A 58 16.46 -6.78 -11.82
N ILE A 59 16.72 -5.48 -11.68
CA ILE A 59 15.69 -4.45 -11.67
C ILE A 59 15.29 -4.10 -13.11
N LEU A 60 14.02 -4.34 -13.45
CA LEU A 60 13.48 -4.01 -14.77
C LEU A 60 12.75 -2.66 -14.80
N ALA A 61 11.92 -2.39 -13.80
CA ALA A 61 11.09 -1.19 -13.77
C ALA A 61 10.57 -0.87 -12.36
N VAL A 62 10.30 0.41 -12.10
CA VAL A 62 9.48 0.82 -10.95
C VAL A 62 8.00 0.68 -11.32
N ILE A 63 7.24 -0.12 -10.56
CA ILE A 63 5.81 -0.37 -10.79
C ILE A 63 4.90 0.32 -9.78
N GLY A 64 5.46 0.88 -8.70
CA GLY A 64 4.73 1.70 -7.74
C GLY A 64 5.67 2.48 -6.82
N THR A 65 5.24 3.66 -6.38
CA THR A 65 5.93 4.49 -5.40
C THR A 65 4.91 4.99 -4.38
N GLY A 66 5.25 4.95 -3.11
CA GLY A 66 4.39 5.45 -2.04
C GLY A 66 5.20 5.82 -0.80
N TYR A 67 4.49 6.19 0.27
CA TYR A 67 5.13 6.61 1.53
C TYR A 67 6.10 5.58 2.12
N SER A 68 5.75 4.29 2.01
CA SER A 68 6.56 3.20 2.57
C SER A 68 7.82 2.90 1.76
N GLY A 69 7.90 3.34 0.50
CA GLY A 69 9.00 3.01 -0.40
C GLY A 69 8.57 2.81 -1.84
N GLN A 70 9.34 2.01 -2.56
CA GLN A 70 9.13 1.71 -3.98
C GLN A 70 8.86 0.23 -4.20
N VAL A 71 8.04 -0.10 -5.19
CA VAL A 71 7.79 -1.46 -5.65
C VAL A 71 8.39 -1.60 -7.04
N LEU A 72 9.28 -2.57 -7.18
CA LEU A 72 10.06 -2.84 -8.39
C LEU A 72 9.57 -4.13 -9.03
N LYS A 73 9.51 -4.16 -10.35
CA LYS A 73 9.44 -5.38 -11.14
C LYS A 73 10.86 -5.87 -11.36
N CYS A 74 11.12 -7.11 -10.97
CA CYS A 74 12.45 -7.72 -11.08
C CYS A 74 12.39 -9.11 -11.71
N ILE A 75 13.52 -9.56 -12.28
CA ILE A 75 13.78 -10.96 -12.57
C ILE A 75 14.55 -11.54 -11.39
N ASP A 76 14.06 -12.62 -10.81
CA ASP A 76 14.82 -13.42 -9.84
C ASP A 76 15.71 -14.41 -10.60
N HIS A 77 17.01 -14.16 -10.71
CA HIS A 77 17.94 -15.02 -11.45
C HIS A 77 18.19 -16.39 -10.79
N LYS A 78 17.74 -16.60 -9.54
CA LYS A 78 17.77 -17.92 -8.90
C LYS A 78 16.65 -18.83 -9.41
N THR A 79 15.46 -18.28 -9.61
CA THR A 79 14.26 -19.03 -9.99
C THR A 79 13.84 -18.81 -11.44
N MET A 80 14.44 -17.82 -12.11
CA MET A 80 14.08 -17.30 -13.43
C MET A 80 12.62 -16.80 -13.53
N GLU A 81 12.05 -16.38 -12.39
CA GLU A 81 10.69 -15.87 -12.31
C GLU A 81 10.65 -14.33 -12.26
N LEU A 82 9.57 -13.75 -12.78
CA LEU A 82 9.24 -12.35 -12.54
C LEU A 82 8.64 -12.17 -11.14
N VAL A 83 9.16 -11.21 -10.39
CA VAL A 83 8.73 -10.89 -9.02
C VAL A 83 8.48 -9.41 -8.84
N ALA A 84 7.68 -9.07 -7.83
CA ALA A 84 7.57 -7.71 -7.32
C ALA A 84 8.39 -7.59 -6.04
N ILE A 85 9.24 -6.57 -5.92
CA ILE A 85 10.06 -6.33 -4.74
C ILE A 85 9.73 -4.95 -4.17
N LYS A 86 9.21 -4.93 -2.95
CA LYS A 86 8.99 -3.69 -2.20
C LYS A 86 10.26 -3.35 -1.43
N VAL A 87 10.90 -2.25 -1.80
CA VAL A 87 12.07 -1.68 -1.13
C VAL A 87 11.59 -0.60 -0.17
N ILE A 88 11.71 -0.88 1.14
CA ILE A 88 11.25 0.00 2.20
C ILE A 88 12.23 1.16 2.37
N ARG A 89 11.69 2.37 2.52
CA ARG A 89 12.46 3.61 2.72
C ARG A 89 13.36 3.52 3.96
N SER A 90 14.60 3.99 3.87
CA SER A 90 15.63 3.95 4.93
C SER A 90 15.44 5.03 6.02
N LYS A 91 14.20 5.17 6.52
CA LYS A 91 13.88 6.01 7.68
C LYS A 91 13.41 5.14 8.82
N ASP A 92 13.97 5.30 10.01
CA ASP A 92 13.72 4.42 11.17
C ASP A 92 12.23 4.17 11.44
N SER A 93 11.41 5.24 11.41
CA SER A 93 9.97 5.12 11.63
C SER A 93 9.27 4.26 10.57
N VAL A 94 9.67 4.39 9.31
CA VAL A 94 9.13 3.59 8.20
C VAL A 94 9.66 2.16 8.25
N HIS A 95 10.92 1.99 8.65
CA HIS A 95 11.56 0.70 8.78
C HIS A 95 10.89 -0.19 9.83
N GLN A 96 10.49 0.40 10.97
CA GLN A 96 9.74 -0.32 12.00
C GLN A 96 8.34 -0.75 11.51
N VAL A 97 7.68 0.08 10.71
CA VAL A 97 6.42 -0.29 10.04
C VAL A 97 6.64 -1.44 9.06
N GLY A 98 7.73 -1.42 8.29
CA GLY A 98 8.10 -2.52 7.38
C GLY A 98 8.37 -3.84 8.12
N LYS A 99 9.07 -3.81 9.26
CA LYS A 99 9.27 -5.00 10.11
C LYS A 99 7.94 -5.54 10.66
N ALA A 100 7.02 -4.67 11.05
CA ALA A 100 5.69 -5.09 11.46
C ALA A 100 4.91 -5.73 10.29
N GLU A 101 5.02 -5.16 9.08
CA GLU A 101 4.41 -5.71 7.86
C GLU A 101 4.90 -7.14 7.59
N VAL A 102 6.21 -7.39 7.65
CA VAL A 102 6.79 -8.75 7.49
C VAL A 102 6.19 -9.74 8.49
N ARG A 103 6.16 -9.41 9.78
CA ARG A 103 5.58 -10.31 10.82
C ARG A 103 4.12 -10.63 10.55
N ASN A 104 3.35 -9.65 10.07
CA ASN A 104 1.94 -9.86 9.75
C ASN A 104 1.77 -10.72 8.50
N LEU A 105 2.60 -10.54 7.47
CA LEU A 105 2.60 -11.37 6.27
C LEU A 105 2.98 -12.83 6.59
N GLU A 106 3.97 -13.04 7.47
CA GLU A 106 4.34 -14.37 7.98
C GLU A 106 3.18 -15.01 8.75
N ALA A 107 2.54 -14.27 9.65
CA ALA A 107 1.36 -14.76 10.37
C ALA A 107 0.20 -15.10 9.43
N LEU A 108 -0.06 -14.28 8.41
CA LEU A 108 -1.09 -14.53 7.41
C LEU A 108 -0.78 -15.75 6.54
N ARG A 109 0.49 -16.00 6.22
CA ARG A 109 0.92 -17.18 5.48
C ARG A 109 0.58 -18.47 6.24
N GLU A 110 0.81 -18.49 7.54
CA GLU A 110 0.45 -19.63 8.40
C GLU A 110 -1.06 -19.88 8.47
N LEU A 111 -1.86 -18.86 8.16
CA LEU A 111 -3.33 -18.93 8.21
C LEU A 111 -3.96 -19.32 6.87
N ASP A 112 -3.25 -19.11 5.77
CA ASP A 112 -3.71 -19.42 4.41
C ASP A 112 -2.78 -20.43 3.72
N LYS A 113 -2.53 -21.55 4.39
CA LYS A 113 -1.66 -22.64 3.88
C LYS A 113 -2.16 -23.22 2.55
N THR A 114 -3.48 -23.19 2.33
CA THR A 114 -4.12 -23.67 1.10
C THR A 114 -4.14 -22.63 -0.01
N ASN A 115 -3.71 -21.39 0.23
CA ASN A 115 -3.73 -20.28 -0.74
C ASN A 115 -5.13 -20.03 -1.32
N THR A 116 -6.16 -20.17 -0.48
CA THR A 116 -7.59 -20.05 -0.86
C THR A 116 -8.22 -18.76 -0.35
N ALA A 117 -7.55 -18.05 0.56
CA ALA A 117 -8.05 -16.83 1.16
C ALA A 117 -7.83 -15.59 0.29
N ASN A 118 -7.21 -15.73 -0.89
CA ASN A 118 -7.03 -14.61 -1.82
C ASN A 118 -6.21 -13.45 -1.21
N ILE A 119 -5.10 -13.79 -0.54
CA ILE A 119 -4.18 -12.84 0.10
C ILE A 119 -2.81 -12.91 -0.59
N VAL A 120 -2.20 -11.75 -0.82
CA VAL A 120 -0.84 -11.68 -1.36
C VAL A 120 0.12 -12.26 -0.32
N HIS A 121 0.90 -13.25 -0.73
CA HIS A 121 1.90 -13.88 0.13
C HIS A 121 3.28 -13.30 -0.16
N MET A 122 4.00 -12.97 0.92
CA MET A 122 5.44 -12.73 0.83
C MET A 122 6.14 -14.04 0.43
N LYS A 123 7.07 -13.97 -0.53
CA LYS A 123 7.96 -15.09 -0.86
C LYS A 123 9.14 -15.11 0.11
N GLU A 124 9.89 -14.02 0.17
CA GLU A 124 11.10 -13.86 1.00
C GLU A 124 11.24 -12.40 1.45
N ASN A 125 12.03 -12.14 2.49
CA ASN A 125 12.51 -10.79 2.83
C ASN A 125 14.02 -10.80 3.11
N PHE A 126 14.69 -9.70 2.82
CA PHE A 126 16.14 -9.54 3.01
C PHE A 126 16.51 -8.07 3.19
N TYR A 127 17.75 -7.82 3.59
CA TYR A 127 18.31 -6.49 3.65
C TYR A 127 19.28 -6.29 2.49
N PHE A 128 19.22 -5.12 1.86
CA PHE A 128 20.20 -4.72 0.85
C PHE A 128 20.47 -3.22 0.99
N ARG A 129 21.75 -2.86 1.20
CA ARG A 129 22.20 -1.46 1.34
C ARG A 129 21.33 -0.66 2.32
N ASN A 130 21.08 -1.20 3.51
CA ASN A 130 20.25 -0.62 4.57
C ASN A 130 18.72 -0.55 4.32
N HIS A 131 18.23 -1.07 3.20
CA HIS A 131 16.79 -1.19 2.95
C HIS A 131 16.27 -2.59 3.27
N LEU A 132 15.12 -2.66 3.94
CA LEU A 132 14.32 -3.89 4.01
C LEU A 132 13.64 -4.10 2.66
N CYS A 133 13.88 -5.25 2.04
CA CYS A 133 13.29 -5.67 0.78
C CYS A 133 12.35 -6.84 1.02
N ILE A 134 11.13 -6.76 0.49
CA ILE A 134 10.10 -7.81 0.61
C ILE A 134 9.70 -8.25 -0.79
N THR A 135 9.81 -9.54 -1.08
CA THR A 135 9.50 -10.11 -2.39
C THR A 135 8.10 -10.72 -2.42
N PHE A 136 7.40 -10.53 -3.54
CA PHE A 136 6.03 -10.98 -3.77
C PHE A 136 5.91 -11.60 -5.17
N GLU A 137 4.83 -12.35 -5.40
CA GLU A 137 4.41 -12.70 -6.75
C GLU A 137 4.11 -11.42 -7.56
N LEU A 138 4.49 -11.41 -8.85
CA LEU A 138 4.19 -10.28 -9.73
C LEU A 138 2.77 -10.43 -10.29
N PHE A 139 1.94 -9.41 -10.05
CA PHE A 139 0.61 -9.29 -10.64
C PHE A 139 0.63 -8.40 -11.89
N GLU A 140 -0.36 -8.57 -12.77
CA GLU A 140 -0.42 -7.81 -14.03
C GLU A 140 -0.87 -6.36 -13.79
N LYS A 141 -1.97 -6.20 -13.05
CA LYS A 141 -2.55 -4.89 -12.76
C LYS A 141 -3.40 -4.90 -11.50
N ASP A 142 -3.64 -3.73 -10.93
CA ASP A 142 -4.61 -3.50 -9.88
C ASP A 142 -6.01 -3.20 -10.46
N LEU A 143 -7.05 -3.27 -9.62
CA LEU A 143 -8.43 -2.98 -10.04
C LEU A 143 -8.63 -1.52 -10.50
N TYR A 144 -7.82 -0.58 -10.02
CA TYR A 144 -7.90 0.81 -10.49
C TYR A 144 -7.49 0.90 -11.97
N LYS A 145 -6.40 0.25 -12.37
CA LYS A 145 -5.98 0.12 -13.78
C LYS A 145 -7.04 -0.61 -14.60
N ALA A 146 -7.60 -1.73 -14.11
CA ALA A 146 -8.66 -2.45 -14.80
C ALA A 146 -9.90 -1.56 -15.08
N LEU A 147 -10.29 -0.72 -14.13
CA LEU A 147 -11.38 0.25 -14.33
C LEU A 147 -11.03 1.37 -15.33
N ARG A 148 -9.77 1.77 -15.39
CA ARG A 148 -9.30 2.73 -16.41
C ARG A 148 -9.32 2.12 -17.81
N ASP A 149 -8.93 0.86 -17.94
CA ASP A 149 -8.95 0.14 -19.21
C ASP A 149 -10.37 0.01 -19.77
N SER A 150 -11.39 -0.09 -18.90
CA SER A 150 -12.81 -0.05 -19.33
C SER A 150 -13.31 1.35 -19.71
N SER A 151 -12.40 2.33 -19.86
CA SER A 151 -12.71 3.75 -20.09
C SER A 151 -13.62 4.34 -19.00
N ARG A 152 -13.54 3.81 -17.77
CA ARG A 152 -14.38 4.24 -16.63
C ARG A 152 -15.89 4.14 -16.93
N ARG A 153 -16.31 3.21 -17.79
CA ARG A 153 -17.74 2.91 -18.02
C ARG A 153 -18.33 1.98 -16.95
N GLY A 154 -17.51 1.54 -16.00
CA GLY A 154 -17.84 0.47 -15.07
C GLY A 154 -17.45 -0.90 -15.60
N LEU A 155 -17.58 -1.91 -14.75
CA LEU A 155 -17.37 -3.32 -15.05
C LEU A 155 -18.72 -4.06 -15.01
N SER A 156 -18.79 -5.21 -15.67
CA SER A 156 -20.02 -6.01 -15.68
C SER A 156 -20.38 -6.52 -14.28
N GLU A 157 -21.66 -6.75 -14.01
CA GLU A 157 -22.10 -7.29 -12.72
C GLU A 157 -21.44 -8.65 -12.42
N LYS A 158 -21.18 -9.46 -13.45
CA LYS A 158 -20.46 -10.73 -13.34
C LYS A 158 -19.05 -10.53 -12.79
N GLU A 159 -18.30 -9.55 -13.31
CA GLU A 159 -16.96 -9.20 -12.83
C GLU A 159 -17.01 -8.64 -11.40
N VAL A 160 -17.91 -7.69 -11.14
CA VAL A 160 -18.06 -7.08 -9.81
C VAL A 160 -18.40 -8.15 -8.76
N ARG A 161 -19.30 -9.09 -9.08
CA ARG A 161 -19.68 -10.21 -8.21
C ARG A 161 -18.50 -11.15 -7.93
N LYS A 162 -17.68 -11.43 -8.95
CA LYS A 162 -16.47 -12.24 -8.79
C LYS A 162 -15.49 -11.56 -7.85
N TYR A 163 -15.15 -10.30 -8.10
CA TYR A 163 -14.24 -9.54 -7.27
C TYR A 163 -14.75 -9.37 -5.82
N ALA A 164 -16.05 -9.15 -5.65
CA ALA A 164 -16.68 -9.14 -4.33
C ALA A 164 -16.46 -10.47 -3.59
N THR A 165 -16.73 -11.59 -4.27
CA THR A 165 -16.56 -12.93 -3.69
C THR A 165 -15.11 -13.17 -3.27
N ASP A 166 -14.15 -12.77 -4.11
CA ASP A 166 -12.74 -13.01 -3.83
C ASP A 166 -12.20 -12.14 -2.69
N VAL A 167 -12.59 -10.86 -2.62
CA VAL A 167 -12.22 -10.00 -1.50
C VAL A 167 -12.89 -10.46 -0.21
N LEU A 168 -14.14 -10.96 -0.27
CA LEU A 168 -14.83 -11.50 0.91
C LEU A 168 -14.14 -12.72 1.51
N LYS A 169 -13.51 -13.59 0.71
CA LYS A 169 -12.68 -14.70 1.23
C LYS A 169 -11.52 -14.18 2.08
N CYS A 170 -10.84 -13.13 1.61
CA CYS A 170 -9.77 -12.45 2.35
C CYS A 170 -10.31 -11.86 3.66
N LEU A 171 -11.37 -11.05 3.60
CA LEU A 171 -11.95 -10.42 4.79
C LEU A 171 -12.50 -11.44 5.80
N GLN A 172 -12.98 -12.59 5.34
CA GLN A 172 -13.43 -13.67 6.21
C GLN A 172 -12.26 -14.25 7.02
N LEU A 173 -11.08 -14.44 6.40
CA LEU A 173 -9.90 -14.91 7.11
C LEU A 173 -9.42 -13.86 8.15
N LEU A 174 -9.37 -12.59 7.77
CA LEU A 174 -8.99 -11.49 8.67
C LEU A 174 -9.93 -11.39 9.87
N LYS A 175 -11.24 -11.47 9.65
CA LYS A 175 -12.25 -11.45 10.71
C LYS A 175 -12.04 -12.59 11.72
N LYS A 176 -11.74 -13.81 11.26
CA LYS A 176 -11.46 -14.97 12.16
C LYS A 176 -10.29 -14.71 13.11
N ARG A 177 -9.36 -13.84 12.73
CA ARG A 177 -8.17 -13.49 13.52
C ARG A 177 -8.23 -12.11 14.16
N ARG A 178 -9.41 -11.47 14.11
CA ARG A 178 -9.63 -10.10 14.62
C ARG A 178 -8.64 -9.09 14.01
N MET A 179 -8.21 -9.35 12.78
CA MET A 179 -7.38 -8.44 12.00
C MET A 179 -8.31 -7.55 11.16
N ILE A 180 -7.87 -6.31 10.99
CA ILE A 180 -8.52 -5.31 10.15
C ILE A 180 -7.54 -5.00 9.03
N HIS A 181 -8.03 -4.96 7.79
CA HIS A 181 -7.20 -4.56 6.66
C HIS A 181 -6.89 -3.06 6.72
N GLY A 182 -7.89 -2.20 6.92
CA GLY A 182 -7.71 -0.78 7.21
C GLY A 182 -7.33 0.13 6.03
N ASP A 183 -7.11 -0.41 4.83
CA ASP A 183 -6.78 0.37 3.61
C ASP A 183 -7.31 -0.32 2.34
N LEU A 184 -8.50 -0.92 2.41
CA LEU A 184 -9.08 -1.61 1.26
C LEU A 184 -9.50 -0.57 0.19
N LYS A 185 -8.85 -0.63 -0.97
CA LYS A 185 -9.09 0.27 -2.12
C LYS A 185 -8.72 -0.41 -3.43
N PRO A 186 -9.16 0.08 -4.61
CA PRO A 186 -8.91 -0.59 -5.88
C PRO A 186 -7.40 -0.76 -6.19
N LEU A 187 -6.53 0.14 -5.73
CA LEU A 187 -5.07 0.02 -5.89
C LEU A 187 -4.47 -1.15 -5.08
N ASN A 188 -5.11 -1.58 -3.99
CA ASN A 188 -4.62 -2.66 -3.13
C ASN A 188 -5.24 -4.01 -3.49
N ILE A 189 -6.01 -4.09 -4.58
CA ILE A 189 -6.65 -5.30 -5.06
C ILE A 189 -6.04 -5.66 -6.41
N LEU A 190 -5.20 -6.69 -6.42
CA LEU A 190 -4.37 -7.08 -7.54
C LEU A 190 -4.98 -8.21 -8.36
N LEU A 191 -4.80 -8.16 -9.68
CA LEU A 191 -5.29 -9.14 -10.65
C LEU A 191 -4.12 -9.90 -11.29
N ASN A 192 -4.26 -11.22 -11.38
CA ASN A 192 -3.35 -12.06 -12.15
C ASN A 192 -3.76 -12.12 -13.64
N LYS A 193 -2.87 -12.64 -14.49
CA LYS A 193 -3.05 -12.73 -15.96
C LYS A 193 -4.28 -13.51 -16.39
N THR A 194 -4.55 -14.60 -15.69
CA THR A 194 -5.86 -15.23 -15.68
C THR A 194 -6.71 -14.44 -14.70
N VAL A 195 -7.82 -13.88 -15.14
CA VAL A 195 -8.74 -12.95 -14.44
C VAL A 195 -9.34 -13.54 -13.14
N ASP A 196 -8.78 -14.61 -12.58
CA ASP A 196 -9.36 -15.54 -11.61
C ASP A 196 -8.88 -15.35 -10.17
N VAL A 197 -7.73 -14.71 -9.94
CA VAL A 197 -7.20 -14.56 -8.58
C VAL A 197 -7.00 -13.10 -8.25
N VAL A 198 -7.93 -12.60 -7.44
CA VAL A 198 -7.85 -11.29 -6.80
C VAL A 198 -7.09 -11.44 -5.51
N LYS A 199 -6.05 -10.64 -5.26
CA LYS A 199 -5.35 -10.64 -3.97
C LYS A 199 -5.24 -9.26 -3.34
N THR A 200 -5.31 -9.19 -2.01
CA THR A 200 -5.28 -7.91 -1.30
C THR A 200 -4.00 -7.68 -0.51
N LEU A 201 -3.42 -6.46 -0.59
CA LEU A 201 -2.28 -6.03 0.24
C LEU A 201 -2.75 -5.55 1.62
N ILE A 202 -2.33 -6.22 2.70
CA ILE A 202 -2.80 -5.92 4.05
C ILE A 202 -1.80 -5.02 4.80
N PHE A 203 -2.28 -3.87 5.28
CA PHE A 203 -1.53 -2.94 6.12
C PHE A 203 -2.20 -2.83 7.49
N PRO A 204 -1.81 -3.66 8.48
CA PRO A 204 -2.43 -3.59 9.79
C PRO A 204 -2.00 -2.29 10.47
N THR A 205 -2.87 -1.27 10.43
CA THR A 205 -2.71 -0.06 11.21
C THR A 205 -3.21 -0.32 12.62
N SER A 206 -2.33 -0.14 13.61
CA SER A 206 -2.81 0.15 14.96
C SER A 206 -3.47 1.53 14.90
N PRO A 207 -4.68 1.74 15.46
CA PRO A 207 -5.41 3.00 15.42
C PRO A 207 -4.78 4.07 16.35
N SER A 208 -3.46 4.21 16.35
CA SER A 208 -2.75 5.31 17.01
C SER A 208 -2.83 6.56 16.14
N THR A 209 -3.27 7.66 16.75
CA THR A 209 -3.64 8.95 16.16
C THR A 209 -2.53 9.73 15.45
N ASP A 210 -1.28 9.26 15.49
CA ASP A 210 -0.10 10.05 15.08
C ASP A 210 0.56 9.62 13.77
N GLN A 211 0.02 8.62 13.05
CA GLN A 211 0.47 8.37 11.68
C GLN A 211 -0.28 9.31 10.73
N PRO A 212 0.39 10.06 9.84
CA PRO A 212 -0.31 10.80 8.80
C PRO A 212 -1.11 9.79 7.98
N LEU A 213 -2.44 9.84 8.10
CA LEU A 213 -3.38 9.00 7.36
C LEU A 213 -3.28 9.38 5.88
N ILE A 214 -2.34 8.77 5.15
CA ILE A 214 -2.24 8.80 3.68
C ILE A 214 -3.26 7.79 3.12
N HIS A 215 -4.49 7.84 3.63
CA HIS A 215 -5.58 7.06 3.07
C HIS A 215 -6.22 7.87 1.96
N THR A 216 -6.58 7.17 0.88
CA THR A 216 -7.53 7.71 -0.10
C THR A 216 -8.88 7.82 0.62
N LEU A 217 -9.25 9.04 1.03
CA LEU A 217 -10.43 9.33 1.88
C LEU A 217 -11.74 8.68 1.40
N TYR A 218 -11.82 8.38 0.10
CA TYR A 218 -13.01 7.89 -0.59
C TYR A 218 -13.57 6.57 -0.05
N TYR A 219 -12.73 5.76 0.59
CA TYR A 219 -13.10 4.44 1.13
C TYR A 219 -13.18 4.40 2.66
N VAL A 220 -12.95 5.54 3.34
CA VAL A 220 -12.93 5.63 4.81
C VAL A 220 -14.36 5.60 5.35
N SER A 221 -14.59 4.81 6.41
CA SER A 221 -15.90 4.65 7.02
C SER A 221 -16.30 5.83 7.93
N PRO A 222 -17.60 6.07 8.17
CA PRO A 222 -18.07 7.17 9.01
C PRO A 222 -17.52 7.12 10.43
N GLU A 223 -17.42 5.93 11.03
CA GLU A 223 -16.90 5.74 12.37
C GLU A 223 -15.41 6.08 12.48
N MET A 224 -14.61 5.81 11.44
CA MET A 224 -13.22 6.27 11.37
C MET A 224 -13.15 7.79 11.28
N LEU A 225 -13.98 8.42 10.43
CA LEU A 225 -14.05 9.88 10.32
C LEU A 225 -14.48 10.55 11.62
N LEU A 226 -15.26 9.86 12.46
CA LEU A 226 -15.72 10.31 13.77
C LEU A 226 -14.77 9.94 14.92
N GLY A 227 -13.63 9.30 14.65
CA GLY A 227 -12.68 8.87 15.68
C GLY A 227 -13.22 7.80 16.64
N LYS A 228 -14.20 7.01 16.21
CA LYS A 228 -14.74 5.89 17.00
C LYS A 228 -13.85 4.65 16.87
N ARG A 229 -14.03 3.70 17.77
CA ARG A 229 -13.28 2.43 17.75
C ARG A 229 -13.54 1.67 16.45
N CYS A 230 -12.46 1.32 15.76
CA CYS A 230 -12.49 0.51 14.55
C CYS A 230 -12.89 -0.94 14.86
N SER A 231 -13.53 -1.58 13.89
CA SER A 231 -13.85 -3.01 13.88
C SER A 231 -13.70 -3.55 12.45
N PRO A 232 -13.76 -4.87 12.22
CA PRO A 232 -13.77 -5.41 10.86
C PRO A 232 -14.90 -4.87 9.96
N ALA A 233 -15.90 -4.18 10.52
CA ALA A 233 -16.95 -3.51 9.74
C ALA A 233 -16.41 -2.36 8.86
N ILE A 234 -15.28 -1.74 9.22
CA ILE A 234 -14.70 -0.66 8.39
C ILE A 234 -14.29 -1.20 7.01
N ASP A 235 -13.76 -2.43 6.95
CA ASP A 235 -13.34 -3.06 5.70
C ASP A 235 -14.56 -3.41 4.82
N MET A 236 -15.69 -3.76 5.43
CA MET A 236 -16.95 -3.97 4.72
C MET A 236 -17.49 -2.67 4.10
N TRP A 237 -17.34 -1.53 4.79
CA TRP A 237 -17.65 -0.22 4.23
C TRP A 237 -16.78 0.10 3.02
N SER A 238 -15.47 -0.08 3.17
CA SER A 238 -14.51 0.14 2.08
C SER A 238 -14.81 -0.77 0.89
N LEU A 239 -15.14 -2.04 1.12
CA LEU A 239 -15.57 -2.98 0.08
C LEU A 239 -16.81 -2.48 -0.65
N GLY A 240 -17.84 -2.01 0.06
CA GLY A 240 -19.03 -1.43 -0.56
C GLY A 240 -18.71 -0.24 -1.48
N CYS A 241 -17.81 0.64 -1.03
CA CYS A 241 -17.33 1.76 -1.83
C CYS A 241 -16.57 1.30 -3.10
N VAL A 242 -15.70 0.30 -2.96
CA VAL A 242 -14.97 -0.31 -4.08
C VAL A 242 -15.94 -0.91 -5.09
N LEU A 243 -16.88 -1.76 -4.66
CA LEU A 243 -17.81 -2.43 -5.57
C LEU A 243 -18.71 -1.43 -6.31
N ALA A 244 -19.17 -0.38 -5.62
CA ALA A 244 -19.91 0.70 -6.25
C ALA A 244 -19.06 1.45 -7.28
N GLU A 245 -17.78 1.72 -6.99
CA GLU A 245 -16.88 2.36 -7.95
C GLU A 245 -16.61 1.49 -9.18
N LEU A 246 -16.40 0.19 -8.99
CA LEU A 246 -16.22 -0.75 -10.10
C LEU A 246 -17.46 -0.82 -10.99
N HIS A 247 -18.65 -0.80 -10.39
CA HIS A 247 -19.91 -0.83 -11.15
C HIS A 247 -20.20 0.51 -11.85
N LEU A 248 -19.98 1.64 -11.18
CA LEU A 248 -20.34 2.97 -11.68
C LEU A 248 -19.25 3.64 -12.54
N GLY A 249 -18.02 3.13 -12.51
CA GLY A 249 -16.87 3.78 -13.16
C GLY A 249 -16.30 5.01 -12.43
N ARG A 250 -16.87 5.37 -11.28
CA ARG A 250 -16.50 6.56 -10.50
C ARG A 250 -16.67 6.33 -9.00
N CYS A 251 -15.83 6.96 -8.19
CA CYS A 251 -15.87 6.82 -6.73
C CYS A 251 -17.27 7.14 -6.17
N LEU A 252 -17.75 6.29 -5.25
CA LEU A 252 -19.05 6.48 -4.60
C LEU A 252 -19.09 7.74 -3.74
N PHE A 253 -18.04 8.00 -2.96
CA PHE A 253 -17.88 9.20 -2.15
C PHE A 253 -16.56 9.87 -2.52
N ARG A 254 -16.59 11.19 -2.75
CA ARG A 254 -15.42 11.93 -3.23
C ARG A 254 -15.28 13.25 -2.47
N GLY A 255 -14.93 13.16 -1.19
CA GLY A 255 -14.64 14.33 -0.37
C GLY A 255 -13.21 14.82 -0.52
N CYS A 256 -13.00 16.14 -0.54
CA CYS A 256 -11.66 16.74 -0.62
C CYS A 256 -10.93 16.80 0.73
N ASN A 257 -11.63 16.59 1.84
CA ASN A 257 -11.10 16.52 3.21
C ASN A 257 -12.05 15.71 4.11
N TYR A 258 -11.67 15.45 5.35
CA TYR A 258 -12.47 14.66 6.32
C TYR A 258 -13.91 15.17 6.48
N LYS A 259 -14.10 16.48 6.62
CA LYS A 259 -15.42 17.11 6.81
C LYS A 259 -16.27 16.98 5.54
N ASP A 260 -15.67 17.18 4.39
CA ASP A 260 -16.34 17.07 3.09
C ASP A 260 -16.69 15.61 2.78
N GLN A 261 -15.79 14.66 3.06
CA GLN A 261 -16.03 13.23 2.92
C GLN A 261 -17.22 12.79 3.79
N PHE A 262 -17.25 13.21 5.06
CA PHE A 262 -18.39 12.94 5.94
C PHE A 262 -19.68 13.55 5.38
N SER A 263 -19.61 14.78 4.86
CA SER A 263 -20.77 15.45 4.25
C SER A 263 -21.27 14.73 3.00
N CYS A 264 -20.38 14.24 2.13
CA CYS A 264 -20.72 13.43 0.96
C CYS A 264 -21.43 12.14 1.36
N ILE A 265 -20.92 11.46 2.39
CA ILE A 265 -21.54 10.25 2.92
C ILE A 265 -22.94 10.55 3.43
N MET A 266 -23.08 11.52 4.33
CA MET A 266 -24.38 11.86 4.93
C MET A 266 -25.41 12.26 3.88
N LYS A 267 -25.04 13.09 2.90
CA LYS A 267 -25.95 13.49 1.80
C LYS A 267 -26.50 12.26 1.06
N LYS A 268 -25.63 11.35 0.62
CA LYS A 268 -26.04 10.17 -0.16
C LYS A 268 -26.78 9.15 0.70
N VAL A 269 -26.32 8.87 1.92
CA VAL A 269 -26.98 7.92 2.84
C VAL A 269 -28.37 8.43 3.23
N VAL A 270 -28.52 9.71 3.55
CA VAL A 270 -29.82 10.31 3.85
C VAL A 270 -30.73 10.32 2.61
N MET A 271 -30.19 10.57 1.42
CA MET A 271 -30.97 10.45 0.17
C MET A 271 -31.44 9.02 -0.12
N LEU A 272 -30.65 8.00 0.23
CA LEU A 272 -30.96 6.59 -0.10
C LEU A 272 -31.81 5.87 0.96
N ILE A 273 -31.58 6.16 2.23
CA ILE A 273 -32.16 5.41 3.37
C ILE A 273 -33.12 6.29 4.20
N GLY A 274 -33.21 7.59 3.88
CA GLY A 274 -33.89 8.57 4.72
C GLY A 274 -33.04 8.98 5.93
N VAL A 275 -33.49 9.98 6.69
CA VAL A 275 -32.84 10.35 7.95
C VAL A 275 -32.97 9.16 8.92
N PRO A 276 -31.87 8.67 9.53
CA PRO A 276 -31.97 7.63 10.55
C PRO A 276 -32.93 8.10 11.64
N ALA A 277 -34.01 7.35 11.86
CA ALA A 277 -34.98 7.64 12.91
C ALA A 277 -34.31 7.47 14.28
N GLY A 278 -33.72 8.54 14.79
CA GLY A 278 -32.96 8.51 16.03
C GLY A 278 -32.43 9.89 16.41
N LYS A 279 -33.26 10.66 17.11
CA LYS A 279 -32.83 11.84 17.87
C LYS A 279 -31.60 11.48 18.73
N LYS A 280 -30.48 12.17 18.54
CA LYS A 280 -29.58 12.62 19.61
C LYS A 280 -28.71 13.77 19.08
N LYS A 281 -28.80 14.89 19.80
CA LYS A 281 -28.22 16.20 19.53
C LYS A 281 -26.76 16.12 19.06
N MET A 282 -26.37 16.96 18.10
CA MET A 282 -24.98 17.37 17.95
C MET A 282 -24.52 17.95 19.31
N PRO A 283 -23.39 17.52 19.90
CA PRO A 283 -22.84 18.23 21.03
C PRO A 283 -22.46 19.63 20.55
N GLY A 284 -23.12 20.62 21.15
CA GLY A 284 -22.75 22.02 21.00
C GLY A 284 -21.32 22.24 21.49
N LYS A 285 -20.71 23.27 20.92
CA LYS A 285 -19.41 23.82 21.32
C LYS A 285 -19.32 23.93 22.84
N GLU A 286 -18.43 23.16 23.46
CA GLU A 286 -17.75 23.60 24.66
C GLU A 286 -16.26 23.66 24.37
N SER A 287 -15.78 24.89 24.46
CA SER A 287 -14.43 25.35 24.28
C SER A 287 -13.52 24.73 25.34
N LYS A 288 -12.54 23.94 24.92
CA LYS A 288 -11.25 23.88 25.61
C LYS A 288 -10.17 24.15 24.59
N ALA A 289 -9.56 25.32 24.74
CA ALA A 289 -8.43 25.77 23.95
C ALA A 289 -7.26 24.80 24.15
N CYS A 290 -6.82 24.16 23.08
CA CYS A 290 -5.43 23.76 22.92
C CYS A 290 -4.84 24.63 21.81
N SER A 291 -3.74 25.28 22.16
CA SER A 291 -3.00 26.29 21.41
C SER A 291 -2.67 25.86 19.97
N PRO A 292 -2.60 26.78 19.00
CA PRO A 292 -2.34 26.43 17.61
C PRO A 292 -0.86 26.11 17.39
N GLY A 293 -0.53 24.83 17.26
CA GLY A 293 0.69 24.39 16.61
C GLY A 293 0.60 24.72 15.11
N ARG A 294 1.45 25.61 14.62
CA ARG A 294 1.56 25.97 13.19
C ARG A 294 1.84 24.72 12.35
N ILE A 295 0.86 24.28 11.57
CA ILE A 295 1.09 23.37 10.44
C ILE A 295 1.24 24.23 9.19
N ARG A 296 2.47 24.30 8.68
CA ARG A 296 2.77 24.92 7.38
C ARG A 296 2.15 24.06 6.29
N SER A 297 1.29 24.67 5.47
CA SER A 297 0.82 24.13 4.21
C SER A 297 1.99 24.01 3.23
N ALA A 298 2.28 22.80 2.76
CA ALA A 298 3.06 22.61 1.53
C ALA A 298 2.09 22.65 0.33
N PRO A 299 2.43 23.31 -0.79
CA PRO A 299 1.59 23.32 -1.98
C PRO A 299 1.63 21.98 -2.70
N LEU A 300 0.48 21.58 -3.25
CA LEU A 300 0.36 20.49 -4.20
C LEU A 300 0.95 20.92 -5.56
N GLN A 301 1.95 20.20 -6.04
CA GLN A 301 2.23 19.99 -7.46
C GLN A 301 2.05 18.51 -7.77
#